data_AF-A0A3N7FVA2-F1
#
_entry.id   AF-A0A3N7FVA2-F1
#
_cell.length_a   1.000
_cell.length_b   1.000
_cell.length_c   1.000
_cell.angle_alpha   90.00
_cell.angle_beta   90.00
_cell.angle_gamma   90.00
#
_symmetry.space_group_name_H-M   'P 1'
#
loop_
_entity.id
_entity.type
_entity.pdbx_description
1 polymer ?
#
loop_
_entity_poly.entity_id
_entity_poly.type
_entity_poly.pdbx_seq_one_letter_code
_entity_poly.pdbx_strand_id
1 'polypeptide(L)'
;MENKREFILYNTRGDEMHMTLWGDNTRNFDEATLQTLQSPITLIAFAGFCVTEYQGRQNLNGSTASIWYFNPDTHEALAYYHYFGKLPVKVYQLPSSSNVVLSLVKHMNENKKTIKEILCMNPYEHKDMRSTCHTSIADYDIFNGWWYPSCPCCNKKLGGTKTNPVCMDHDAITSLPMPWF
;
A
#
# COMPACT_ATOMS: atom_id res chain seq x y z
N MET A 1 -0.66 -11.30 6.29
CA MET A 1 -1.13 -9.99 5.81
C MET A 1 -0.38 -8.94 6.61
N GLU A 2 0.44 -8.14 5.96
CA GLU A 2 1.07 -7.00 6.60
C GLU A 2 -0.01 -5.96 6.89
N ASN A 3 -0.05 -5.47 8.11
CA ASN A 3 -0.96 -4.40 8.49
C ASN A 3 -0.50 -3.11 7.79
N LYS A 4 -1.44 -2.40 7.16
CA LYS A 4 -1.21 -1.11 6.48
C LYS A 4 -2.17 -0.06 7.06
N ARG A 5 -1.66 1.13 7.35
CA ARG A 5 -2.48 2.30 7.68
C ARG A 5 -2.08 3.49 6.80
N GLU A 6 -3.07 4.26 6.37
CA GLU A 6 -2.87 5.45 5.54
C GLU A 6 -3.35 6.69 6.28
N PHE A 7 -2.60 7.78 6.14
CA PHE A 7 -2.89 9.07 6.72
C PHE A 7 -2.88 10.13 5.63
N ILE A 8 -3.73 11.12 5.81
CA ILE A 8 -3.77 12.33 5.01
C ILE A 8 -3.43 13.48 5.95
N LEU A 9 -2.30 14.14 5.68
CA LEU A 9 -1.80 15.26 6.48
C LEU A 9 -2.10 16.56 5.75
N TYR A 10 -2.50 17.58 6.51
CA TYR A 10 -2.75 18.93 6.00
C TYR A 10 -1.80 19.92 6.68
N ASN A 11 -1.20 20.80 5.89
CA ASN A 11 -0.44 21.93 6.42
C ASN A 11 -1.30 23.19 6.56
N THR A 12 -0.71 24.27 7.08
CA THR A 12 -1.40 25.57 7.26
C THR A 12 -1.74 26.28 5.95
N ARG A 13 -1.22 25.84 4.80
CA ARG A 13 -1.59 26.32 3.46
C ARG A 13 -2.71 25.52 2.81
N GLY A 14 -3.12 24.40 3.42
CA GLY A 14 -4.08 23.47 2.86
C GLY A 14 -3.49 22.45 1.89
N ASP A 15 -2.16 22.35 1.79
CA ASP A 15 -1.53 21.32 0.97
C ASP A 15 -1.73 19.95 1.64
N GLU A 16 -2.05 18.95 0.81
CA GLU A 16 -2.27 17.56 1.21
C GLU A 16 -0.99 16.74 1.05
N MET A 17 -0.68 15.90 2.04
CA MET A 17 0.40 14.91 1.97
C MET A 17 -0.11 13.53 2.38
N HIS A 18 0.14 12.53 1.54
CA HIS A 18 -0.15 11.14 1.87
C HIS A 18 0.99 10.53 2.67
N MET A 19 0.64 9.69 3.64
CA MET A 19 1.59 8.91 4.40
C MET A 19 1.07 7.49 4.62
N THR A 20 1.97 6.51 4.51
CA THR A 20 1.67 5.09 4.74
C THR A 20 2.55 4.50 5.83
N LEU A 21 1.92 3.83 6.80
CA LEU A 21 2.58 2.98 7.78
C LEU A 21 2.39 1.51 7.41
N TRP A 22 3.43 0.71 7.59
CA TRP A 22 3.46 -0.73 7.29
C TRP A 22 3.89 -1.55 8.50
N GLY A 23 3.47 -2.82 8.52
CA GLY A 23 3.99 -3.83 9.45
C GLY A 23 3.78 -3.46 10.91
N ASP A 24 4.78 -3.68 11.75
CA ASP A 24 4.68 -3.46 13.20
C ASP A 24 4.45 -1.99 13.59
N ASN A 25 4.83 -1.02 12.73
CA ASN A 25 4.55 0.40 12.96
C ASN A 25 3.05 0.71 13.01
N THR A 26 2.21 -0.06 12.31
CA THR A 26 0.75 0.11 12.36
C THR A 26 0.11 -0.41 13.65
N ARG A 27 0.79 -1.34 14.34
CA ARG A 27 0.35 -1.91 15.61
C ARG A 27 0.70 -1.00 16.78
N ASN A 28 1.84 -0.33 16.67
CA ASN A 28 2.30 0.64 17.68
C ASN A 28 1.55 1.96 17.60
N PHE A 29 0.88 2.27 16.49
CA PHE A 29 0.05 3.46 16.36
C PHE A 29 -1.19 3.33 17.26
N ASP A 30 -1.12 3.95 18.43
CA ASP A 30 -2.14 3.87 19.46
C ASP A 30 -3.37 4.75 19.15
N GLU A 31 -4.38 4.10 18.59
CA GLU A 31 -5.67 4.71 18.29
C GLU A 31 -6.47 5.04 19.57
N ALA A 32 -6.23 4.33 20.68
CA ALA A 32 -6.88 4.64 21.94
C ALA A 32 -6.39 5.99 22.50
N THR A 33 -5.12 6.34 22.27
CA THR A 33 -4.60 7.68 22.57
C THR A 33 -5.34 8.77 21.78
N LEU A 34 -5.69 8.55 20.50
CA LEU A 34 -6.50 9.50 19.73
C LEU A 34 -7.92 9.68 20.29
N GLN A 35 -8.53 8.63 20.82
CA GLN A 35 -9.90 8.67 21.36
C GLN A 35 -9.96 9.27 22.77
N THR A 36 -8.87 9.17 23.53
CA THR A 36 -8.77 9.69 24.90
C THR A 36 -8.32 11.15 24.95
N LEU A 37 -7.71 11.66 23.88
CA LEU A 37 -7.40 13.08 23.72
C LEU A 37 -8.71 13.89 23.60
N GLN A 38 -9.19 14.42 24.72
CA GLN A 38 -10.37 15.30 24.82
C GLN A 38 -10.18 16.69 24.18
N SER A 39 -9.05 16.94 23.53
CA SER A 39 -8.78 18.21 22.88
C SER A 39 -9.41 18.25 21.49
N PRO A 40 -10.02 19.37 21.06
CA PRO A 40 -10.63 19.49 19.74
C PRO A 40 -9.60 19.43 18.59
N ILE A 41 -8.30 19.54 18.91
CA ILE A 41 -7.19 19.55 17.96
C ILE A 41 -6.13 18.58 18.46
N THR A 42 -5.91 17.52 17.68
CA THR A 42 -4.79 16.59 17.90
C THR A 42 -3.75 16.83 16.81
N LEU A 43 -2.64 17.45 17.18
CA LEU A 43 -1.49 17.60 16.30
C LEU A 43 -0.61 16.34 16.44
N ILE A 44 -0.15 15.80 15.31
CA ILE A 44 0.80 14.68 15.31
C ILE A 44 2.03 15.11 14.51
N ALA A 45 3.20 15.09 15.15
CA ALA A 45 4.47 15.25 14.45
C ALA A 45 5.03 13.88 14.07
N PHE A 46 5.46 13.75 12.82
CA PHE A 46 6.05 12.54 12.26
C PHE A 46 7.53 12.76 11.95
N ALA A 47 8.39 11.86 12.42
CA ALA A 47 9.84 11.92 12.22
C ALA A 47 10.39 10.57 11.74
N GLY A 48 11.47 10.59 10.95
CA GLY A 48 12.11 9.36 10.45
C GLY A 48 11.34 8.65 9.33
N PHE A 49 10.71 9.42 8.43
CA PHE A 49 9.97 8.90 7.27
C PHE A 49 10.75 9.10 5.98
N CYS A 50 10.64 8.14 5.06
CA CYS A 50 11.24 8.23 3.73
C CYS A 50 10.26 8.87 2.76
N VAL A 51 10.71 9.89 2.02
CA VAL A 51 9.92 10.44 0.90
C VAL A 51 10.01 9.47 -0.26
N THR A 52 8.86 9.02 -0.74
CA THR A 52 8.73 8.13 -1.90
C THR A 52 7.76 8.71 -2.91
N GLU A 53 7.81 8.21 -4.14
CA GLU A 53 6.84 8.53 -5.17
C GLU A 53 6.05 7.27 -5.51
N TYR A 54 4.73 7.35 -5.46
CA TYR A 54 3.83 6.26 -5.83
C TYR A 54 2.80 6.79 -6.83
N GLN A 55 2.77 6.21 -8.04
CA GLN A 55 1.86 6.63 -9.12
C GLN A 55 1.93 8.14 -9.43
N GLY A 56 3.14 8.73 -9.42
CA GLY A 56 3.33 10.15 -9.70
C GLY A 56 2.98 11.09 -8.54
N ARG A 57 2.66 10.55 -7.35
CA ARG A 57 2.35 11.33 -6.15
C ARG A 57 3.40 11.15 -5.07
N GLN A 58 3.79 12.24 -4.43
CA GLN A 58 4.66 12.22 -3.26
C GLN A 58 3.94 11.54 -2.08
N ASN A 59 4.65 10.63 -1.42
CA ASN A 59 4.16 9.87 -0.28
C ASN A 59 5.26 9.80 0.79
N LEU A 60 4.85 9.69 2.05
CA LEU A 60 5.77 9.40 3.16
C LEU A 60 5.63 7.94 3.56
N ASN A 61 6.74 7.20 3.51
CA ASN A 61 6.79 5.80 3.90
C ASN A 61 7.45 5.62 5.27
N GLY A 62 6.76 4.94 6.18
CA GLY A 62 7.30 4.59 7.49
C GLY A 62 8.36 3.48 7.42
N SER A 63 9.35 3.55 8.31
CA SER A 63 10.39 2.55 8.54
C SER A 63 10.50 2.23 10.04
N THR A 64 11.36 1.29 10.44
CA THR A 64 11.59 0.98 11.86
C THR A 64 12.13 2.16 12.69
N ALA A 65 12.67 3.20 12.04
CA ALA A 65 13.12 4.43 12.68
C ALA A 65 12.03 5.51 12.77
N SER A 66 10.81 5.24 12.28
CA SER A 66 9.72 6.20 12.29
C SER A 66 9.13 6.35 13.68
N ILE A 67 9.03 7.60 14.14
CA ILE A 67 8.49 7.97 15.45
C ILE A 67 7.43 9.05 15.23
N TRP A 68 6.41 9.06 16.08
CA TRP A 68 5.41 10.12 16.11
C TRP A 68 5.19 10.63 17.53
N TYR A 69 4.85 11.91 17.62
CA TYR A 69 4.58 12.59 18.88
C TYR A 69 3.18 13.20 18.80
N PHE A 70 2.33 12.83 19.75
CA PHE A 70 1.04 13.49 19.94
C PHE A 70 1.25 14.78 20.70
N ASN A 71 0.67 15.85 20.17
CA ASN A 71 0.71 17.20 20.73
C ASN A 71 2.12 17.62 21.21
N PRO A 72 3.13 17.61 20.32
CA PRO A 72 4.48 18.02 20.70
C PRO A 72 4.48 19.48 21.17
N ASP A 73 5.25 19.77 22.22
CA ASP A 73 5.50 21.11 22.72
C ASP A 73 6.74 21.69 22.04
N THR A 74 6.60 22.03 20.76
CA THR A 74 7.68 22.64 19.96
C THR A 74 7.23 23.96 19.36
N HIS A 75 8.19 24.82 19.00
CA HIS A 75 7.89 26.12 18.42
C HIS A 75 7.13 26.02 17.09
N GLU A 76 7.44 25.01 16.29
CA GLU A 76 6.75 24.71 15.03
C GLU A 76 5.29 24.31 15.28
N ALA A 77 5.03 23.54 16.34
CA ALA A 77 3.68 23.10 16.70
C ALA A 77 2.77 24.26 17.14
N LEU A 78 3.33 25.30 17.79
CA LEU A 78 2.58 26.49 18.20
C LEU A 78 1.87 27.18 17.04
N ALA A 79 2.52 27.27 15.87
CA ALA A 79 1.90 27.86 14.67
C ALA A 79 0.65 27.08 14.23
N TYR A 80 0.69 25.74 14.34
CA TYR A 80 -0.44 24.87 14.02
C TYR A 80 -1.56 25.00 15.07
N TYR A 81 -1.24 25.01 16.36
CA TYR A 81 -2.25 25.23 17.40
C TYR A 81 -2.97 26.58 17.24
N HIS A 82 -2.23 27.65 16.91
CA HIS A 82 -2.84 28.97 16.69
C HIS A 82 -3.70 29.04 15.43
N TYR A 83 -3.29 28.36 14.35
CA TYR A 83 -4.04 28.34 13.10
C TYR A 83 -5.31 27.50 13.21
N PHE A 84 -5.17 26.25 13.65
CA PHE A 84 -6.30 25.32 13.77
C PHE A 84 -7.20 25.63 14.97
N GLY A 85 -6.68 26.25 16.03
CA GLY A 85 -7.44 26.72 17.21
C GLY A 85 -8.49 27.79 16.90
N LYS A 86 -8.35 28.49 15.77
CA LYS A 86 -9.28 29.53 15.33
C LYS A 86 -10.33 29.03 14.34
N LEU A 87 -10.17 27.81 13.82
CA LEU A 87 -11.12 27.21 12.89
C LEU A 87 -12.28 26.59 13.68
N PRO A 88 -13.54 26.77 13.26
CA PRO A 88 -14.65 25.99 13.80
C PRO A 88 -14.49 24.55 13.31
N VAL A 89 -13.77 23.72 14.07
CA VAL A 89 -13.47 22.34 13.65
C VAL A 89 -14.72 21.48 13.84
N LYS A 90 -15.45 21.24 12.75
CA LYS A 90 -16.19 19.98 12.62
C LYS A 90 -15.16 18.93 12.25
N VAL A 91 -14.81 18.06 13.21
CA VAL A 91 -13.99 16.88 12.92
C VAL A 91 -14.81 15.99 12.00
N TYR A 92 -14.52 16.02 10.71
CA TYR A 92 -15.04 15.04 9.77
C TYR A 92 -14.17 13.80 9.92
N GLN A 93 -14.61 12.84 10.73
CA GLN A 93 -14.16 11.46 10.54
C GLN A 93 -14.59 11.09 9.12
N LEU A 94 -13.60 11.01 8.22
CA LEU A 94 -13.84 10.38 6.93
C LEU A 94 -14.38 8.98 7.24
N PRO A 95 -15.47 8.55 6.57
CA PRO A 95 -15.92 7.18 6.72
C PRO A 95 -14.71 6.29 6.47
N SER A 96 -14.42 5.40 7.41
CA SER A 96 -13.30 4.48 7.30
C SER A 96 -13.33 3.88 5.89
N SER A 97 -12.20 3.92 5.18
CA SER A 97 -12.03 3.26 3.88
C SER A 97 -12.19 1.74 3.98
N SER A 98 -12.62 1.24 5.15
CA SER A 98 -13.19 -0.08 5.34
C SER A 98 -14.27 -0.44 4.33
N ASN A 99 -14.93 0.47 3.59
CA ASN A 99 -15.77 0.05 2.45
C ASN A 99 -14.97 -0.60 1.30
N VAL A 100 -13.71 -0.18 1.08
CA VAL A 100 -12.81 -0.78 0.08
C VAL A 100 -12.10 -2.01 0.64
N VAL A 101 -11.75 -2.00 1.94
CA VAL A 101 -11.14 -3.16 2.60
C VAL A 101 -12.18 -4.26 2.84
N LEU A 102 -13.43 -3.93 3.18
CA LEU A 102 -14.54 -4.86 3.27
C LEU A 102 -14.85 -5.47 1.91
N SER A 103 -14.84 -4.72 0.81
CA SER A 103 -15.11 -5.32 -0.51
C SER A 103 -14.03 -6.33 -0.89
N LEU A 104 -12.75 -6.05 -0.60
CA LEU A 104 -11.65 -6.98 -0.85
C LEU A 104 -11.70 -8.19 0.09
N VAL A 105 -11.86 -8.00 1.41
CA VAL A 105 -11.98 -9.09 2.39
C VAL A 105 -13.24 -9.93 2.16
N LYS A 106 -14.34 -9.30 1.75
CA LYS A 106 -15.59 -9.97 1.37
C LYS A 106 -15.38 -10.77 0.08
N HIS A 107 -14.77 -10.21 -0.97
CA HIS A 107 -14.37 -10.99 -2.16
C HIS A 107 -13.41 -12.13 -1.83
N MET A 108 -12.46 -11.89 -0.92
CA MET A 108 -11.50 -12.90 -0.45
C MET A 108 -12.15 -14.01 0.38
N ASN A 109 -13.31 -13.77 0.98
CA ASN A 109 -14.06 -14.77 1.72
C ASN A 109 -15.18 -15.42 0.88
N GLU A 110 -15.75 -14.71 -0.10
CA GLU A 110 -16.81 -15.19 -1.00
C GLU A 110 -16.34 -16.38 -1.85
N ASN A 111 -15.10 -16.34 -2.35
CA ASN A 111 -14.52 -17.41 -3.18
C ASN A 111 -13.38 -18.16 -2.46
N LYS A 112 -13.44 -18.27 -1.14
CA LYS A 112 -12.45 -19.01 -0.37
C LYS A 112 -12.62 -20.52 -0.61
N LYS A 113 -11.58 -21.15 -1.15
CA LYS A 113 -11.52 -22.59 -1.44
C LYS A 113 -10.26 -23.21 -0.84
N THR A 114 -10.34 -24.47 -0.49
CA THR A 114 -9.20 -25.32 -0.14
C THR A 114 -8.42 -25.70 -1.39
N ILE A 115 -7.16 -26.12 -1.23
CA ILE A 115 -6.35 -26.64 -2.33
C ILE A 115 -7.06 -27.83 -3.01
N LYS A 116 -7.67 -28.73 -2.23
CA LYS A 116 -8.41 -29.88 -2.75
C LYS A 116 -9.58 -29.46 -3.64
N GLU A 117 -10.38 -28.50 -3.20
CA GLU A 117 -11.50 -27.99 -4.00
C GLU A 117 -11.01 -27.36 -5.29
N ILE A 118 -9.93 -26.56 -5.23
CA ILE A 118 -9.36 -25.93 -6.44
C ILE A 118 -8.90 -26.99 -7.44
N LEU A 119 -8.22 -28.03 -6.98
CA LEU A 119 -7.72 -29.13 -7.82
C LEU A 119 -8.84 -29.98 -8.44
N CYS A 120 -10.04 -29.99 -7.84
CA CYS A 120 -11.19 -30.71 -8.36
C CYS A 120 -12.03 -29.92 -9.36
N MET A 121 -11.76 -28.62 -9.57
CA MET A 121 -12.51 -27.79 -10.53
C MET A 121 -12.02 -28.02 -11.95
N ASN A 122 -12.94 -27.98 -12.92
CA ASN A 122 -12.59 -27.98 -14.33
C ASN A 122 -12.04 -26.58 -14.72
N PRO A 123 -10.75 -26.45 -15.11
CA PRO A 123 -10.17 -25.15 -15.45
C PRO A 123 -10.79 -24.53 -16.71
N TYR A 124 -11.45 -25.31 -17.57
CA TYR A 124 -12.08 -24.80 -18.78
C TYR A 124 -13.48 -24.22 -18.55
N GLU A 125 -14.18 -24.70 -17.53
CA GLU A 125 -15.51 -24.22 -17.15
C GLU A 125 -15.46 -23.01 -16.21
N HIS A 126 -14.32 -22.81 -15.54
CA HIS A 126 -14.14 -21.78 -14.52
C HIS A 126 -13.00 -20.79 -14.83
N LYS A 127 -12.74 -20.51 -16.11
CA LYS A 127 -11.59 -19.68 -16.57
C LYS A 127 -11.53 -18.28 -15.95
N ASP A 128 -12.68 -17.66 -15.72
CA ASP A 128 -12.77 -16.29 -15.18
C ASP A 128 -12.99 -16.24 -13.66
N MET A 129 -13.05 -17.40 -13.00
CA MET A 129 -13.31 -17.47 -11.56
C MET A 129 -12.03 -17.27 -10.76
N ARG A 130 -11.94 -16.13 -10.07
CA ARG A 130 -10.89 -15.88 -9.08
C ARG A 130 -11.23 -16.55 -7.76
N SER A 131 -10.36 -17.43 -7.29
CA SER A 131 -10.47 -18.10 -5.99
C SER A 131 -9.38 -17.63 -5.05
N THR A 132 -9.66 -17.65 -3.75
CA THR A 132 -8.69 -17.40 -2.70
C THR A 132 -8.48 -18.66 -1.88
N CYS A 133 -7.26 -18.91 -1.42
CA CYS A 133 -6.97 -20.01 -0.53
C CYS A 133 -6.08 -19.54 0.62
N HIS A 134 -6.16 -20.25 1.74
CA HIS A 134 -5.22 -20.10 2.84
C HIS A 134 -4.30 -21.32 2.85
N THR A 135 -3.00 -21.09 2.65
CA THR A 135 -1.97 -22.13 2.62
C THR A 135 -0.65 -21.59 3.14
N SER A 136 0.24 -22.50 3.51
CA SER A 136 1.66 -22.23 3.73
C SER A 136 2.45 -22.63 2.49
N ILE A 137 3.52 -21.90 2.20
CA ILE A 137 4.48 -22.29 1.17
C ILE A 137 5.29 -23.48 1.70
N ALA A 138 5.27 -24.60 0.99
CA ALA A 138 5.98 -25.81 1.39
C ALA A 138 7.43 -25.82 0.88
N ASP A 139 7.64 -25.40 -0.37
CA ASP A 139 8.94 -25.40 -1.02
C ASP A 139 8.93 -24.46 -2.25
N TYR A 140 10.10 -24.30 -2.85
CA TYR A 140 10.41 -23.41 -3.95
C TYR A 140 11.17 -24.17 -5.05
N ASP A 141 10.65 -24.19 -6.28
CA ASP A 141 11.32 -24.84 -7.42
C ASP A 141 12.52 -24.04 -7.95
N ILE A 142 13.70 -24.19 -7.35
CA ILE A 142 14.90 -23.44 -7.77
C ILE A 142 15.52 -23.89 -9.11
N PHE A 143 15.01 -24.95 -9.75
CA PHE A 143 15.62 -25.51 -10.97
C PHE A 143 15.09 -24.87 -12.23
N ASN A 144 13.80 -24.50 -12.23
CA ASN A 144 13.21 -23.73 -13.31
C ASN A 144 13.43 -22.24 -13.07
N GLY A 145 13.73 -21.47 -14.11
CA GLY A 145 13.91 -20.03 -13.99
C GLY A 145 12.63 -19.35 -13.52
N TRP A 146 12.70 -18.63 -12.41
CA TRP A 146 11.56 -17.91 -11.81
C TRP A 146 11.30 -16.55 -12.40
N TRP A 147 12.11 -16.14 -13.36
CA TRP A 147 11.94 -14.87 -14.01
C TRP A 147 12.17 -15.02 -15.50
N TYR A 148 11.56 -14.12 -16.24
CA TYR A 148 11.81 -13.96 -17.67
C TYR A 148 12.10 -12.49 -17.98
N PRO A 149 12.88 -12.22 -19.03
CA PRO A 149 13.05 -10.86 -19.52
C PRO A 149 11.71 -10.35 -20.07
N SER A 150 11.23 -9.25 -19.52
CA SER A 150 9.95 -8.64 -19.87
C SER A 150 10.12 -7.25 -20.48
N CYS A 151 9.10 -6.84 -21.24
CA CYS A 151 9.02 -5.49 -21.79
C CYS A 151 8.85 -4.48 -20.66
N PRO A 152 9.71 -3.45 -20.56
CA PRO A 152 9.60 -2.42 -19.52
C PRO A 152 8.32 -1.57 -19.62
N CYS A 153 7.63 -1.60 -20.77
CA CYS A 153 6.40 -0.84 -20.98
C CYS A 153 5.13 -1.63 -20.58
N CYS A 154 5.09 -2.95 -20.77
CA CYS A 154 3.87 -3.76 -20.51
C CYS A 154 4.07 -5.03 -19.68
N ASN A 155 5.28 -5.31 -19.20
CA ASN A 155 5.64 -6.50 -18.42
C ASN A 155 5.38 -7.85 -19.11
N LYS A 156 4.99 -7.86 -20.40
CA LYS A 156 4.86 -9.09 -21.17
C LYS A 156 6.23 -9.68 -21.50
N LYS A 157 6.28 -11.01 -21.56
CA LYS A 157 7.49 -11.76 -21.93
C LYS A 157 8.00 -11.34 -23.30
N LEU A 158 9.31 -11.11 -23.38
CA LEU A 158 9.98 -10.81 -24.64
C LEU A 158 10.17 -12.08 -25.48
N GLY A 159 9.88 -11.96 -26.76
CA GLY A 159 10.22 -12.97 -27.77
C GLY A 159 11.56 -12.67 -28.43
N GLY A 160 11.89 -13.43 -29.48
CA GLY A 160 13.12 -13.25 -30.25
C GLY A 160 14.35 -13.95 -29.66
N THR A 161 15.53 -13.53 -30.08
CA THR A 161 16.81 -14.08 -29.60
C THR A 161 17.31 -13.30 -28.39
N LYS A 162 18.23 -13.87 -27.60
CA LYS A 162 18.83 -13.17 -26.44
C LYS A 162 19.48 -11.83 -26.82
N THR A 163 19.96 -11.71 -28.05
CA THR A 163 20.65 -10.51 -28.55
C THR A 163 19.67 -9.48 -29.13
N ASN A 164 18.51 -9.92 -29.62
CA ASN A 164 17.45 -9.06 -30.17
C ASN A 164 16.10 -9.43 -29.53
N PRO A 165 15.85 -8.99 -28.29
CA PRO A 165 14.56 -9.21 -27.65
C PRO A 165 13.50 -8.32 -28.31
N VAL A 166 12.34 -8.89 -28.62
CA VAL A 166 11.22 -8.18 -29.28
C VAL A 166 9.98 -8.28 -28.40
N CYS A 167 9.29 -7.15 -28.24
CA CYS A 167 7.96 -7.13 -27.65
C CYS A 167 6.93 -7.23 -28.78
N MET A 168 5.94 -8.12 -28.63
CA MET A 168 4.91 -8.31 -29.66
C MET A 168 3.91 -7.14 -29.74
N ASP A 169 3.84 -6.30 -28.71
CA ASP A 169 2.96 -5.11 -28.69
C ASP A 169 3.72 -3.79 -28.91
N HIS A 170 5.05 -3.80 -28.87
CA HIS A 170 5.89 -2.61 -28.97
C HIS A 170 7.05 -2.84 -29.93
N ASP A 171 7.12 -2.04 -30.99
CA ASP A 171 8.04 -2.24 -32.12
C ASP A 171 9.53 -2.04 -31.79
N ALA A 172 9.86 -1.35 -30.69
CA ALA A 172 11.23 -1.18 -30.23
C ALA A 172 11.32 -1.13 -28.71
N ILE A 173 12.14 -2.00 -28.15
CA ILE A 173 12.52 -1.92 -26.75
C ILE A 173 13.73 -0.99 -26.67
N THR A 174 13.50 0.26 -26.27
CA THR A 174 14.56 1.29 -26.18
C THR A 174 15.41 1.18 -24.93
N SER A 175 15.05 0.28 -24.01
CA SER A 175 15.69 0.06 -22.73
C SER A 175 15.95 -1.43 -22.48
N LEU A 176 16.85 -1.72 -21.52
CA LEU A 176 17.17 -3.12 -21.19
C LEU A 176 15.92 -3.86 -20.67
N PRO A 177 15.73 -5.13 -21.03
CA PRO A 177 14.68 -5.97 -20.47
C PRO A 177 14.69 -5.98 -18.94
N MET A 178 13.52 -5.96 -18.33
CA MET A 178 13.39 -6.06 -16.88
C MET A 178 13.14 -7.51 -16.47
N PRO A 179 13.75 -8.00 -15.38
CA PRO A 179 13.38 -9.31 -14.83
C PRO A 179 11.96 -9.25 -14.28
N TRP A 180 11.09 -10.15 -14.74
CA TRP A 180 9.74 -10.30 -14.23
C TRP A 180 9.55 -11.69 -13.65
N PHE A 181 9.08 -11.76 -12.40
CA PHE A 181 8.83 -12.99 -11.66
C PHE A 181 7.37 -13.44 -11.78
#